data_AF-A0A6P2GES4-F1
#
_entry.id   AF-A0A6P2GES4-F1
#
_cell.length_a   1.000
_cell.length_b   1.000
_cell.length_c   1.000
_cell.angle_alpha   90.00
_cell.angle_beta   90.00
_cell.angle_gamma   90.00
#
_symmetry.space_group_name_H-M   'P 1'
#
loop_
_entity.id
_entity.type
_entity.pdbx_description
1 polymer ?
#
loop_
_entity_poly.entity_id
_entity_poly.type
_entity_poly.pdbx_seq_one_letter_code
_entity_poly.pdbx_strand_id
1 'polypeptide(L)' 'MSHAPYRTAPDNPSDTQALDMQARVALARDAGMPVILDGQIGRERYESVTGSVATLARFAGALRLPVPEAA' A
#
# COMPACT_ATOMS: atom_id res chain seq x y z
N MET A 1 -10.57 -36.40 9.07
CA MET A 1 -9.85 -35.46 8.18
C MET A 1 -9.84 -34.12 8.87
N SER A 2 -8.72 -33.75 9.50
CA SER A 2 -8.60 -32.51 10.26
C SER A 2 -8.30 -31.35 9.32
N HIS A 3 -9.27 -30.46 9.14
CA HIS A 3 -9.01 -29.12 8.62
C HIS A 3 -8.41 -28.30 9.77
N ALA A 4 -7.09 -28.19 9.81
CA ALA A 4 -6.45 -27.11 10.55
C ALA A 4 -6.78 -25.80 9.82
N PRO A 5 -7.22 -24.74 10.52
CA PRO A 5 -7.35 -23.44 9.89
C PRO A 5 -5.93 -22.99 9.60
N TYR A 6 -5.58 -22.83 8.33
CA TYR A 6 -4.42 -22.05 7.95
C TYR A 6 -4.70 -20.64 8.47
N ARG A 7 -4.18 -20.33 9.65
CA ARG A 7 -3.97 -18.96 10.05
C ARG A 7 -2.95 -18.48 9.03
N THR A 8 -3.40 -17.71 8.05
CA THR A 8 -2.53 -17.12 7.02
C THR A 8 -1.61 -16.14 7.75
N ALA A 9 -0.55 -16.67 8.35
CA ALA A 9 0.59 -15.88 8.75
C ALA A 9 1.13 -15.23 7.47
N PRO A 10 1.58 -13.96 7.52
CA PRO A 10 2.08 -13.24 6.35
C PRO A 10 3.42 -13.77 5.81
N ASP A 11 3.75 -15.03 6.08
CA ASP A 11 4.99 -15.69 5.65
C ASP A 11 5.09 -15.84 4.13
N ASN A 12 4.00 -15.56 3.39
CA ASN A 12 4.01 -15.52 1.94
C ASN A 12 4.48 -14.14 1.45
N PRO A 13 5.61 -14.03 0.72
CA PRO A 13 6.20 -12.75 0.31
C PRO A 13 5.26 -11.86 -0.51
N SER A 14 4.29 -12.46 -1.22
CA SER A 14 3.27 -11.72 -1.96
C SER A 14 2.31 -10.93 -1.05
N ASP A 15 2.00 -11.43 0.15
CA ASP A 15 1.11 -10.75 1.09
C ASP A 15 1.83 -9.56 1.73
N THR A 16 3.11 -9.72 2.06
CA THR A 16 3.99 -8.64 2.55
C THR A 16 4.14 -7.52 1.53
N GLN A 17 4.30 -7.85 0.25
CA GLN A 17 4.37 -6.84 -0.83
C GLN A 17 3.04 -6.10 -1.02
N ALA A 18 1.91 -6.78 -0.88
CA ALA A 18 0.60 -6.15 -0.96
C ALA A 18 0.37 -5.17 0.21
N LEU A 19 0.78 -5.55 1.42
CA LEU A 19 0.72 -4.69 2.61
C LEU A 19 1.59 -3.44 2.45
N ASP A 20 2.82 -3.59 1.95
CA ASP A 20 3.72 -2.47 1.66
C ASP A 20 3.12 -1.52 0.61
N MET A 21 2.53 -2.06 -0.47
CA MET A 21 1.86 -1.23 -1.47
C MET A 21 0.66 -0.47 -0.87
N GLN A 22 -0.16 -1.11 -0.04
CA GLN A 22 -1.26 -0.45 0.68
C GLN A 22 -0.77 0.67 1.61
N ALA A 23 0.36 0.47 2.30
CA ALA A 23 0.95 1.50 3.15
C ALA A 23 1.38 2.74 2.33
N ARG A 24 1.95 2.53 1.14
CA ARG A 24 2.33 3.64 0.22
C ARG A 24 1.11 4.38 -0.31
N VAL A 25 0.00 3.69 -0.54
CA VAL A 25 -1.26 4.30 -0.97
C VAL A 25 -1.85 5.15 0.15
N ALA A 26 -1.82 4.67 1.39
CA ALA A 26 -2.22 5.46 2.56
C ALA A 26 -1.40 6.75 2.65
N LEU A 27 -0.08 6.66 2.45
CA LEU A 27 0.81 7.81 2.44
C LEU A 27 0.46 8.83 1.34
N ALA A 28 0.05 8.37 0.16
CA ALA A 28 -0.40 9.24 -0.93
C ALA A 28 -1.68 10.00 -0.54
N ARG A 29 -2.62 9.32 0.13
CA ARG A 29 -3.85 9.94 0.66
C ARG A 29 -3.52 10.99 1.72
N ASP A 30 -2.61 10.69 2.64
CA ASP A 30 -2.16 11.63 3.68
C ASP A 30 -1.45 12.85 3.08
N ALA A 31 -0.71 12.67 1.98
CA ALA A 31 -0.10 13.76 1.23
C ALA A 31 -1.11 14.64 0.46
N GLY A 32 -2.39 14.26 0.45
CA GLY A 32 -3.47 14.96 -0.24
C GLY A 32 -3.62 14.60 -1.71
N MET A 33 -3.17 13.41 -2.12
CA MET A 33 -3.32 12.92 -3.50
C MET A 33 -4.57 12.03 -3.64
N PRO A 34 -5.57 12.41 -4.46
CA PRO A 34 -6.69 11.54 -4.78
C PRO A 34 -6.26 10.21 -5.39
N VAL A 35 -6.83 9.12 -4.88
CA VAL A 35 -6.68 7.76 -5.41
C VAL A 35 -8.00 7.34 -6.04
N ILE A 36 -8.03 7.15 -7.35
CA ILE A 36 -9.27 7.16 -8.16
C ILE A 36 -9.59 5.79 -8.77
N LEU A 37 -8.60 4.89 -8.88
CA LEU A 37 -8.79 3.54 -9.41
C LEU A 37 -8.47 2.51 -8.34
N ASP A 38 -9.30 1.46 -8.27
CA ASP A 38 -8.99 0.17 -7.64
C ASP A 38 -9.32 -0.92 -8.67
N GLY A 39 -8.40 -1.12 -9.62
CA GLY A 39 -8.53 -2.06 -10.72
C GLY A 39 -7.66 -3.29 -10.47
N GLN A 40 -8.13 -4.47 -10.84
CA GLN A 40 -7.31 -5.68 -10.77
C GLN A 40 -7.17 -6.31 -12.15
N ILE A 41 -5.94 -6.55 -12.59
CA ILE A 41 -5.65 -7.30 -13.83
C ILE A 41 -4.81 -8.51 -13.44
N GLY A 42 -5.38 -9.70 -13.65
CA GLY A 42 -4.79 -10.94 -13.14
C GLY A 42 -4.66 -10.92 -11.62
N ARG A 43 -3.43 -11.04 -11.11
CA ARG A 43 -3.15 -10.96 -9.65
C ARG A 43 -2.70 -9.58 -9.19
N GLU A 44 -2.48 -8.65 -10.12
CA GLU A 44 -1.94 -7.32 -9.81
C GLU A 44 -3.07 -6.31 -9.62
N ARG A 45 -2.95 -5.52 -8.55
CA ARG A 45 -3.84 -4.38 -8.28
C ARG A 45 -3.21 -3.10 -8.81
N TYR A 46 -4.06 -2.27 -9.41
CA TYR A 46 -3.71 -1.00 -10.01
C TYR A 46 -4.50 0.09 -9.36
N GLU A 47 -3.80 1.08 -8.84
CA GLU A 47 -4.40 2.30 -8.33
C GLU A 47 -3.85 3.52 -9.05
N SER A 48 -4.74 4.45 -9.36
CA SER A 48 -4.38 5.71 -10.00
C SER A 48 -4.34 6.81 -8.96
N VAL A 49 -3.15 7.34 -8.72
CA VAL A 49 -2.90 8.44 -7.80
C VAL A 49 -2.67 9.71 -8.62
N THR A 50 -3.45 10.76 -8.34
CA THR A 50 -3.34 12.05 -9.05
C THR A 50 -3.19 13.20 -8.06
N GLY A 51 -2.74 14.37 -8.50
CA GLY A 51 -2.56 15.52 -7.60
C GLY A 51 -1.70 16.62 -8.21
N SER A 52 -1.55 17.71 -7.48
CA SER A 52 -0.63 18.80 -7.83
C SER A 52 0.84 18.41 -7.64
N VAL A 53 1.76 19.17 -8.23
CA VAL A 53 3.20 19.00 -7.97
C VAL A 53 3.54 19.24 -6.49
N ALA A 54 2.83 20.14 -5.81
CA ALA A 54 3.04 20.41 -4.39
C ALA A 54 2.68 19.19 -3.52
N THR A 55 1.60 18.48 -3.84
CA THR A 55 1.21 17.25 -3.13
C THR A 55 2.17 16.09 -3.45
N LEU A 56 2.68 16.01 -4.69
CA LEU A 56 3.73 15.05 -5.04
C LEU A 56 5.01 15.27 -4.23
N ALA A 57 5.43 16.52 -4.02
CA ALA A 57 6.60 16.84 -3.20
C ALA A 57 6.44 16.39 -1.74
N ARG A 58 5.24 16.55 -1.15
CA ARG A 58 4.92 16.08 0.21
C ARG A 58 4.99 14.55 0.29
N PHE A 59 4.38 13.86 -0.67
CA PHE A 59 4.43 12.40 -0.76
C PHE A 59 5.87 11.88 -0.85
N ALA A 60 6.68 12.47 -1.74
CA ALA A 60 8.09 12.09 -1.89
C ALA A 60 8.91 12.36 -0.61
N GLY A 61 8.58 13.41 0.15
CA GLY A 61 9.17 13.67 1.47
C GLY A 61 8.79 12.59 2.48
N ALA A 62 7.51 12.18 2.49
CA ALA A 62 7.00 11.19 3.43
C ALA A 62 7.57 9.78 3.14
N LEU A 63 7.84 9.43 1.87
CA LEU A 63 8.48 8.15 1.49
C LEU A 63 9.92 8.00 2.00
N ARG A 64 10.58 9.11 2.32
CA ARG A 64 11.97 9.10 2.83
C ARG A 64 12.03 8.92 4.35
N LEU A 65 10.90 9.05 5.03
CA LEU A 65 10.84 8.80 6.46
C LEU A 65 10.92 7.29 6.69
N PRO A 66 11.65 6.84 7.73
CA PRO A 66 11.56 5.44 8.13
C PRO A 66 10.09 5.13 8.44
N VAL A 67 9.59 4.00 7.92
CA VAL A 67 8.27 3.50 8.30
C VAL A 67 8.29 3.38 9.82
N PRO A 68 7.44 4.14 10.55
CA PRO A 68 7.38 4.00 12.00
C PRO A 68 6.97 2.57 12.30
N GLU A 69 7.85 1.84 12.98
CA GLU A 69 7.56 0.51 13.50
C GLU A 69 6.37 0.67 14.45
N ALA A 70 5.23 0.06 14.09
CA ALA A 70 4.03 0.10 14.92
C ALA A 70 4.36 -0.63 16.24
N ALA A 71 4.45 0.14 17.32
CA ALA A 71 4.70 -0.33 18.69
C ALA A 71 3.51 -1.10 19.28
#